data_AF-A0A7C4JZE8-F1
#
_entry.id   AF-A0A7C4JZE8-F1
#
_cell.length_a   1.000
_cell.length_b   1.000
_cell.length_c   1.000
_cell.angle_alpha   90.00
_cell.angle_beta   90.00
_cell.angle_gamma   90.00
#
_symmetry.space_group_name_H-M   'P 1'
#
loop_
_entity.id
_entity.type
_entity.pdbx_description
1 polymer ?
#
loop_
_entity_poly.entity_id
_entity_poly.type
_entity_poly.pdbx_seq_one_letter_code
_entity_poly.pdbx_strand_id
1 'polypeptide(L)'
;MAKKNTHYVVWEGLKPGIYESWEECQKQIKGFPGAKYKGFPSRFAAQRAYEMGYEAYNSMNPEQEALFNVNENTPKPIYPSLAVDAAWNTATLEMEYQGVDCQTGKLIFHQGPFPDATNNIGEFLAIVHGLAHLKKLGSNIPIYTDSMTAISWVRAKKANTKLVQTERNKMLFELIQRAEKWLKENTWKNPLLKWETQYWGEIPADFGRK
;
A
#
# COMPACT_ATOMS: atom_id res chain seq x y z
N MET A 1 7.07 -12.89 24.97
CA MET A 1 6.36 -14.19 24.85
C MET A 1 6.03 -14.39 23.37
N ALA A 2 6.34 -15.54 22.78
CA ALA A 2 5.95 -15.83 21.39
C ALA A 2 4.42 -15.82 21.27
N LYS A 3 3.88 -15.15 20.25
CA LYS A 3 2.42 -15.03 20.05
C LYS A 3 1.83 -16.41 19.71
N LYS A 4 0.70 -16.76 20.33
CA LYS A 4 0.00 -18.02 20.07
C LYS A 4 -0.61 -17.99 18.65
N ASN A 5 -0.34 -19.03 17.87
CA ASN A 5 -0.99 -19.21 16.57
C ASN A 5 -2.47 -19.55 16.75
N THR A 6 -3.31 -18.91 15.96
CA THR A 6 -4.77 -19.15 15.93
C THR A 6 -5.22 -19.70 14.59
N HIS A 7 -4.42 -19.51 13.53
CA HIS A 7 -4.73 -19.96 12.18
C HIS A 7 -3.56 -20.76 11.63
N TYR A 8 -3.84 -21.75 10.78
CA TYR A 8 -2.84 -22.67 10.26
C TYR A 8 -3.04 -22.83 8.76
N VAL A 9 -1.99 -22.55 7.99
CA VAL A 9 -2.00 -22.73 6.53
C VAL A 9 -1.38 -24.08 6.22
N VAL A 10 -2.05 -24.84 5.37
CA VAL A 10 -1.52 -26.05 4.72
C VAL A 10 -1.41 -25.75 3.24
N TRP A 11 -0.19 -25.66 2.72
CA TRP A 11 0.06 -25.50 1.28
C TRP A 11 0.16 -26.86 0.59
N GLU A 12 0.82 -27.83 1.24
CA GLU A 12 0.89 -29.22 0.77
C GLU A 12 0.52 -30.17 1.92
N GLY A 13 -0.42 -31.06 1.65
CA GLY A 13 -1.00 -32.00 2.59
C GLY A 13 -2.17 -32.73 1.94
N LEU A 14 -2.95 -33.48 2.73
CA LEU A 14 -4.15 -34.19 2.25
C LEU A 14 -5.18 -33.23 1.65
N LYS A 15 -5.40 -32.08 2.31
CA LYS A 15 -6.26 -31.01 1.83
C LYS A 15 -5.63 -29.64 2.11
N PRO A 16 -5.04 -28.99 1.11
CA PRO A 16 -4.57 -27.61 1.24
C PRO A 16 -5.69 -26.66 1.64
N GLY A 17 -5.34 -25.63 2.41
CA GLY A 17 -6.30 -24.65 2.91
C GLY A 17 -5.85 -23.98 4.21
N ILE A 18 -6.76 -23.19 4.79
CA ILE A 18 -6.55 -22.48 6.04
C ILE A 18 -7.49 -23.07 7.10
N TYR A 19 -6.93 -23.39 8.26
CA TYR A 19 -7.62 -24.01 9.39
C TYR A 19 -7.56 -23.12 10.62
N GLU A 20 -8.62 -23.12 11.42
CA GLU A 20 -8.75 -22.27 12.62
C GLU A 20 -8.32 -23.01 13.91
N SER A 21 -7.86 -24.26 13.78
CA SER A 21 -7.35 -25.06 14.88
C SER A 21 -6.17 -25.93 14.46
N TRP A 22 -5.27 -26.18 15.42
CA TRP A 22 -4.16 -27.12 15.21
C TRP A 22 -4.67 -28.52 14.91
N GLU A 23 -5.76 -28.94 15.54
CA GLU A 23 -6.34 -30.29 15.39
C GLU A 23 -6.82 -30.54 13.96
N GLU A 24 -7.48 -29.57 13.34
CA GLU A 24 -7.90 -29.67 11.94
C GLU A 24 -6.72 -29.65 10.97
N CYS A 25 -5.75 -28.76 11.20
CA CYS A 25 -4.51 -28.70 10.43
C CYS A 25 -3.75 -30.03 10.52
N GLN A 26 -3.61 -30.59 11.73
CA GLN A 26 -2.89 -31.83 11.99
C GLN A 26 -3.50 -32.98 11.22
N LYS A 27 -4.84 -33.07 11.13
CA LYS A 27 -5.52 -34.09 10.31
C LYS A 27 -5.12 -34.05 8.84
N GLN A 28 -4.72 -32.89 8.31
CA GLN A 28 -4.34 -32.75 6.90
C GLN A 28 -2.87 -33.04 6.62
N ILE A 29 -2.01 -32.92 7.63
CA ILE A 29 -0.56 -33.11 7.46
C ILE A 29 -0.07 -34.45 8.00
N LYS A 30 -0.81 -35.06 8.93
CA LYS A 30 -0.40 -36.30 9.59
C LYS A 30 -0.35 -37.44 8.58
N GLY A 31 0.83 -38.04 8.45
CA GLY A 31 1.07 -39.15 7.51
C GLY A 31 1.27 -38.73 6.06
N PHE A 32 1.32 -37.42 5.76
CA PHE A 32 1.66 -36.91 4.43
C PHE A 32 3.16 -36.56 4.37
N PRO A 33 3.99 -37.32 3.64
CA PRO A 33 5.41 -37.04 3.52
C PRO A 33 5.67 -35.67 2.89
N GLY A 34 6.52 -34.85 3.52
CA GLY A 34 6.88 -33.52 3.00
C GLY A 34 5.78 -32.46 3.13
N ALA A 35 4.79 -32.64 4.02
CA ALA A 35 3.74 -31.66 4.23
C ALA A 35 4.30 -30.26 4.54
N LYS A 36 3.76 -29.24 3.85
CA LYS A 36 4.15 -27.84 3.98
C LYS A 36 3.03 -27.08 4.70
N TYR A 37 3.32 -26.61 5.90
CA TYR A 37 2.36 -25.91 6.74
C TYR A 37 3.03 -24.91 7.69
N LYS A 38 2.29 -23.90 8.15
CA LYS A 38 2.77 -22.90 9.12
C LYS A 38 1.58 -22.34 9.91
N GLY A 39 1.80 -22.01 11.18
CA GLY A 39 0.82 -21.32 12.02
C GLY A 39 1.04 -19.81 12.01
N PHE A 40 -0.07 -19.07 12.12
CA PHE A 40 -0.15 -17.62 12.09
C PHE A 40 -1.03 -17.08 13.22
N PRO A 41 -0.74 -15.87 13.73
CA PRO A 41 -1.51 -15.24 14.81
C PRO A 41 -2.81 -14.55 14.35
N SER A 42 -3.10 -14.50 13.05
CA SER A 42 -4.37 -13.97 12.53
C SER A 42 -4.78 -14.62 11.21
N ARG A 43 -6.10 -14.58 10.93
CA ARG A 43 -6.68 -15.00 9.65
C ARG A 43 -6.07 -14.26 8.45
N PHE A 44 -5.81 -12.96 8.60
CA PHE A 44 -5.26 -12.14 7.53
C PHE A 44 -3.82 -12.54 7.17
N ALA A 45 -2.98 -12.78 8.17
CA ALA A 45 -1.64 -13.31 7.94
C ALA A 45 -1.69 -14.69 7.25
N ALA A 46 -2.55 -15.59 7.74
CA ALA A 46 -2.74 -16.89 7.13
C ALA A 46 -3.22 -16.79 5.67
N GLN A 47 -4.19 -15.91 5.39
CA GLN A 47 -4.73 -15.70 4.04
C GLN A 47 -3.66 -15.22 3.07
N ARG A 48 -2.90 -14.17 3.44
CA ARG A 48 -1.80 -13.67 2.60
C ARG A 48 -0.75 -14.75 2.36
N ALA A 49 -0.40 -15.52 3.39
CA ALA A 49 0.62 -16.55 3.28
C ALA A 49 0.14 -17.70 2.36
N TYR A 50 -1.14 -18.03 2.42
CA TYR A 50 -1.77 -19.00 1.53
C TYR A 50 -1.78 -18.53 0.07
N GLU A 51 -2.23 -17.30 -0.18
CA GLU A 51 -2.29 -16.69 -1.53
C GLU A 51 -0.90 -16.55 -2.17
N MET A 52 0.11 -16.23 -1.37
CA MET A 52 1.50 -16.10 -1.81
C MET A 52 2.13 -17.44 -2.18
N GLY A 53 1.70 -18.54 -1.56
CA GLY A 53 2.27 -19.87 -1.74
C GLY A 53 3.53 -20.13 -0.90
N TYR A 54 3.83 -21.43 -0.71
CA TYR A 54 4.89 -21.86 0.21
C TYR A 54 6.29 -21.43 -0.21
N GLU A 55 6.67 -21.60 -1.48
CA GLU A 55 8.04 -21.30 -1.92
C GLU A 55 8.36 -19.81 -1.74
N ALA A 56 7.44 -18.93 -2.12
CA ALA A 56 7.58 -17.50 -1.90
C ALA A 56 7.65 -17.15 -0.40
N TYR A 57 6.78 -17.73 0.43
CA TYR A 57 6.81 -17.52 1.88
C TYR A 57 8.13 -18.00 2.51
N ASN A 58 8.61 -19.19 2.13
CA ASN A 58 9.82 -19.79 2.70
C ASN A 58 11.12 -19.11 2.21
N SER A 59 11.05 -18.34 1.13
CA SER A 59 12.17 -17.54 0.61
C SER A 59 12.31 -16.16 1.26
N MET A 60 11.41 -15.79 2.18
CA MET A 60 11.39 -14.49 2.84
C MET A 60 12.57 -14.28 3.78
N ASN A 61 13.02 -13.03 3.86
CA ASN A 61 13.92 -12.60 4.90
C ASN A 61 13.16 -12.39 6.25
N PRO A 62 13.87 -12.27 7.38
CA PRO A 62 13.23 -12.09 8.69
C PRO A 62 12.33 -10.85 8.81
N GLU A 63 12.63 -9.78 8.08
CA GLU A 63 11.85 -8.54 8.08
C GLU A 63 10.51 -8.72 7.36
N GLN A 64 10.52 -9.45 6.25
CA GLN A 64 9.33 -9.83 5.49
C GLN A 64 8.47 -10.84 6.27
N GLU A 65 9.09 -11.84 6.92
CA GLU A 65 8.34 -12.80 7.74
C GLU A 65 7.67 -12.10 8.95
N ALA A 66 8.28 -11.04 9.50
CA ALA A 66 7.69 -10.27 10.59
C ALA A 66 6.34 -9.62 10.22
N LEU A 67 6.08 -9.33 8.94
CA LEU A 67 4.79 -8.81 8.45
C LEU A 67 3.62 -9.79 8.65
N PHE A 68 3.91 -11.07 8.91
CA PHE A 68 2.92 -12.10 9.18
C PHE A 68 2.61 -12.28 10.67
N ASN A 69 3.33 -11.59 11.56
CA ASN A 69 3.11 -11.63 13.02
C ASN A 69 2.02 -10.65 13.52
N VAL A 70 1.12 -10.22 12.63
CA VAL A 70 -0.03 -9.36 12.92
C VAL A 70 -1.16 -10.12 13.60
N ASN A 71 -1.64 -9.60 14.73
CA ASN A 71 -2.72 -10.18 15.52
C ASN A 71 -4.10 -9.79 14.95
N GLU A 72 -5.18 -10.39 15.47
CA GLU A 72 -6.54 -10.03 15.06
C GLU A 72 -6.91 -8.56 15.35
N ASN A 73 -6.27 -7.95 16.35
CA ASN A 73 -6.45 -6.54 16.69
C ASN A 73 -5.65 -5.59 15.79
N THR A 74 -4.91 -6.11 14.81
CA THR A 74 -4.17 -5.27 13.87
C THR A 74 -5.18 -4.54 12.97
N PRO A 75 -5.03 -3.22 12.77
CA PRO A 75 -5.86 -2.46 11.84
C PRO A 75 -5.90 -3.14 10.48
N LYS A 76 -7.07 -3.19 9.86
CA LYS A 76 -7.25 -3.68 8.48
C LYS A 76 -7.45 -2.49 7.55
N PRO A 77 -6.99 -2.54 6.29
CA PRO A 77 -7.34 -1.53 5.30
C PRO A 77 -8.86 -1.45 5.12
N ILE A 78 -9.36 -0.24 4.91
CA ILE A 78 -10.77 0.00 4.61
C ILE A 78 -10.96 -0.10 3.09
N TYR A 79 -11.96 -0.87 2.65
CA TYR A 79 -12.36 -0.98 1.25
C TYR A 79 -13.86 -0.65 1.08
N PRO A 80 -14.29 -0.08 -0.06
CA PRO A 80 -13.46 0.37 -1.18
C PRO A 80 -12.62 1.60 -0.80
N SER A 81 -11.43 1.74 -1.36
CA SER A 81 -10.53 2.88 -1.18
C SER A 81 -9.61 3.06 -2.37
N LEU A 82 -9.04 4.25 -2.50
CA LEU A 82 -8.00 4.59 -3.47
C LEU A 82 -6.64 4.50 -2.77
N ALA A 83 -5.67 3.79 -3.35
CA ALA A 83 -4.26 3.88 -2.94
C ALA A 83 -3.50 4.76 -3.92
N VAL A 84 -2.62 5.62 -3.42
CA VAL A 84 -1.77 6.49 -4.25
C VAL A 84 -0.33 6.41 -3.79
N ASP A 85 0.60 6.52 -4.73
CA ASP A 85 2.05 6.44 -4.49
C ASP A 85 2.80 7.19 -5.61
N ALA A 86 4.06 7.54 -5.33
CA ALA A 86 4.99 8.13 -6.28
C ALA A 86 6.34 7.44 -6.27
N ALA A 87 6.93 7.33 -7.46
CA ALA A 87 8.29 6.87 -7.65
C ALA A 87 9.16 8.01 -8.19
N TRP A 88 10.41 8.05 -7.72
CA TRP A 88 11.41 9.00 -8.18
C TRP A 88 12.71 8.28 -8.51
N ASN A 89 13.15 8.40 -9.76
CA ASN A 89 14.41 7.85 -10.23
C ASN A 89 15.55 8.79 -9.85
N THR A 90 16.45 8.36 -8.98
CA THR A 90 17.58 9.18 -8.50
C THR A 90 18.67 9.39 -9.55
N ALA A 91 18.74 8.57 -10.59
CA ALA A 91 19.70 8.71 -11.68
C ALA A 91 19.22 9.70 -12.76
N THR A 92 17.95 9.63 -13.15
CA THR A 92 17.37 10.52 -14.18
C THR A 92 16.71 11.76 -13.60
N LEU A 93 16.47 11.79 -12.28
CA LEU A 93 15.70 12.80 -11.54
C LEU A 93 14.22 12.89 -11.97
N GLU A 94 13.72 11.87 -12.63
CA GLU A 94 12.34 11.79 -13.09
C GLU A 94 11.42 11.24 -12.01
N MET A 95 10.27 11.89 -11.80
CA MET A 95 9.24 11.45 -10.87
C MET A 95 7.94 11.13 -11.61
N GLU A 96 7.31 10.05 -11.22
CA GLU A 96 5.97 9.66 -11.66
C GLU A 96 5.10 9.32 -10.45
N TYR A 97 3.79 9.38 -10.61
CA TYR A 97 2.86 9.01 -9.56
C TYR A 97 1.60 8.35 -10.12
N GLN A 98 0.94 7.54 -9.30
CA GLN A 98 -0.26 6.82 -9.71
C GLN A 98 -1.28 6.68 -8.60
N GLY A 99 -2.50 6.31 -9.00
CA GLY A 99 -3.58 5.92 -8.12
C GLY A 99 -4.23 4.65 -8.63
N VAL A 100 -4.48 3.71 -7.73
CA VAL A 100 -5.08 2.41 -8.03
C VAL A 100 -6.25 2.13 -7.10
N ASP A 101 -7.19 1.30 -7.55
CA ASP A 101 -8.17 0.70 -6.65
C ASP A 101 -7.42 -0.15 -5.62
N CYS A 102 -7.58 0.19 -4.34
CA CYS A 102 -6.74 -0.37 -3.28
C CYS A 102 -6.96 -1.88 -3.05
N GLN A 103 -8.12 -2.41 -3.46
CA GLN A 103 -8.42 -3.84 -3.30
C GLN A 103 -7.93 -4.66 -4.50
N THR A 104 -8.11 -4.15 -5.71
CA THR A 104 -7.87 -4.90 -6.96
C THR A 104 -6.54 -4.57 -7.63
N GLY A 105 -5.87 -3.48 -7.22
CA GLY A 105 -4.67 -2.97 -7.88
C GLY A 105 -4.94 -2.37 -9.27
N LYS A 106 -6.21 -2.24 -9.66
CA LYS A 106 -6.56 -1.69 -10.97
C LYS A 106 -6.14 -0.23 -11.06
N LEU A 107 -5.31 0.10 -12.05
CA LEU A 107 -4.88 1.47 -12.32
C LEU A 107 -6.07 2.38 -12.62
N ILE A 108 -6.16 3.49 -11.89
CA ILE A 108 -7.18 4.54 -12.08
C ILE A 108 -6.57 5.74 -12.79
N PHE A 109 -5.38 6.16 -12.38
CA PHE A 109 -4.61 7.20 -13.07
C PHE A 109 -3.11 6.99 -12.88
N HIS A 110 -2.33 7.48 -13.84
CA HIS A 110 -0.88 7.55 -13.81
C HIS A 110 -0.44 8.87 -14.45
N GLN A 111 0.61 9.49 -13.92
CA GLN A 111 1.15 10.77 -14.38
C GLN A 111 2.68 10.78 -14.28
N GLY A 112 3.32 11.40 -15.27
CA GLY A 112 4.77 11.50 -15.39
C GLY A 112 5.31 10.67 -16.57
N PRO A 113 6.64 10.53 -16.69
CA PRO A 113 7.64 11.12 -15.80
C PRO A 113 7.72 12.64 -15.91
N PHE A 114 7.94 13.31 -14.78
CA PHE A 114 8.24 14.74 -14.67
C PHE A 114 9.72 14.91 -14.33
N PRO A 115 10.49 15.68 -15.12
CA PRO A 115 11.91 15.88 -14.89
C PRO A 115 12.17 16.80 -13.69
N ASP A 116 13.37 16.66 -13.11
CA ASP A 116 13.93 17.48 -12.03
C ASP A 116 12.93 17.68 -10.87
N ALA A 117 12.39 16.56 -10.37
CA ALA A 117 11.36 16.49 -9.33
C ALA A 117 11.89 15.78 -8.06
N THR A 118 11.02 15.54 -7.07
CA THR A 118 11.34 14.77 -5.87
C THR A 118 10.17 13.88 -5.47
N ASN A 119 10.44 12.81 -4.72
CA ASN A 119 9.41 11.86 -4.30
C ASN A 119 8.25 12.52 -3.55
N ASN A 120 8.55 13.39 -2.57
CA ASN A 120 7.52 14.06 -1.77
C ASN A 120 6.58 14.96 -2.59
N ILE A 121 7.06 15.52 -3.71
CA ILE A 121 6.19 16.28 -4.63
C ILE A 121 5.24 15.32 -5.34
N GLY A 122 5.74 14.17 -5.81
CA GLY A 122 4.90 13.14 -6.43
C GLY A 122 3.81 12.66 -5.49
N GLU A 123 4.17 12.28 -4.27
CA GLU A 123 3.23 11.86 -3.23
C GLU A 123 2.13 12.90 -2.98
N PHE A 124 2.52 14.18 -2.85
CA PHE A 124 1.57 15.27 -2.67
C PHE A 124 0.63 15.41 -3.86
N LEU A 125 1.17 15.41 -5.08
CA LEU A 125 0.36 15.53 -6.30
C LEU A 125 -0.58 14.34 -6.48
N ALA A 126 -0.15 13.13 -6.12
CA ALA A 126 -0.96 11.91 -6.19
C ALA A 126 -2.20 12.00 -5.30
N ILE A 127 -2.05 12.46 -4.04
CA ILE A 127 -3.18 12.65 -3.13
C ILE A 127 -4.15 13.70 -3.67
N VAL A 128 -3.65 14.85 -4.14
CA VAL A 128 -4.50 15.92 -4.65
C VAL A 128 -5.24 15.50 -5.92
N HIS A 129 -4.57 14.76 -6.82
CA HIS A 129 -5.22 14.15 -7.98
C HIS A 129 -6.31 13.18 -7.53
N GLY A 130 -6.03 12.30 -6.57
CA GLY A 130 -7.03 11.38 -6.00
C GLY A 130 -8.26 12.10 -5.43
N LEU A 131 -8.05 13.16 -4.65
CA LEU A 131 -9.13 13.99 -4.11
C LEU A 131 -9.98 14.63 -5.22
N ALA A 132 -9.34 15.22 -6.23
CA ALA A 132 -10.03 15.82 -7.37
C ALA A 132 -10.81 14.80 -8.19
N HIS A 133 -10.23 13.62 -8.41
CA HIS A 133 -10.84 12.51 -9.10
C HIS A 133 -12.09 12.01 -8.37
N LEU A 134 -11.98 11.70 -7.07
CA LEU A 134 -13.10 11.22 -6.27
C LEU A 134 -14.21 12.26 -6.12
N LYS A 135 -13.85 13.56 -6.00
CA LYS A 135 -14.84 14.64 -6.00
C LYS A 135 -15.64 14.68 -7.31
N LYS A 136 -14.96 14.53 -8.46
CA LYS A 136 -15.63 14.48 -9.78
C LYS A 136 -16.63 13.32 -9.87
N LEU A 137 -16.33 12.19 -9.22
CA LEU A 137 -17.20 11.02 -9.15
C LEU A 137 -18.27 11.11 -8.05
N GLY A 138 -18.25 12.14 -7.20
CA GLY A 138 -19.12 12.23 -6.02
C GLY A 138 -18.84 11.17 -4.95
N SER A 139 -17.65 10.57 -4.96
CA SER A 139 -17.26 9.48 -4.07
C SER A 139 -16.53 9.98 -2.82
N ASN A 140 -16.88 9.42 -1.67
CA ASN A 140 -16.28 9.75 -0.37
C ASN A 140 -15.38 8.62 0.17
N ILE A 141 -14.97 7.67 -0.68
CA ILE A 141 -14.09 6.58 -0.25
C ILE A 141 -12.75 7.13 0.28
N PRO A 142 -12.09 6.42 1.22
CA PRO A 142 -10.78 6.83 1.72
C PRO A 142 -9.70 6.85 0.64
N ILE A 143 -8.68 7.66 0.86
CA ILE A 143 -7.41 7.64 0.11
C ILE A 143 -6.30 7.21 1.07
N TYR A 144 -5.58 6.16 0.68
CA TYR A 144 -4.36 5.70 1.32
C TYR A 144 -3.12 6.23 0.60
N THR A 145 -2.12 6.64 1.37
CA THR A 145 -0.73 6.91 0.96
C THR A 145 0.17 6.43 2.10
N ASP A 146 1.39 6.01 1.82
CA ASP A 146 2.35 5.70 2.87
C ASP A 146 3.19 6.93 3.30
N SER A 147 2.99 8.10 2.67
CA SER A 147 3.74 9.33 2.90
C SER A 147 3.08 10.27 3.91
N MET A 148 3.59 10.28 5.14
CA MET A 148 3.17 11.25 6.17
C MET A 148 3.51 12.70 5.80
N THR A 149 4.59 12.91 5.03
CA THR A 149 4.98 14.23 4.51
C THR A 149 3.90 14.79 3.61
N ALA A 150 3.42 13.99 2.65
CA ALA A 150 2.39 14.44 1.71
C ALA A 150 1.03 14.66 2.39
N ILE A 151 0.64 13.79 3.34
CA ILE A 151 -0.54 14.03 4.19
C ILE A 151 -0.44 15.39 4.89
N SER A 152 0.72 15.71 5.46
CA SER A 152 0.97 16.99 6.12
C SER A 152 0.83 18.18 5.15
N TRP A 153 1.40 18.08 3.94
CA TRP A 153 1.31 19.13 2.92
C TRP A 153 -0.12 19.35 2.42
N VAL A 154 -0.89 18.28 2.24
CA VAL A 154 -2.31 18.37 1.85
C VAL A 154 -3.14 19.04 2.94
N ARG A 155 -2.94 18.67 4.21
CA ARG A 155 -3.60 19.32 5.35
C ARG A 155 -3.24 20.81 5.46
N ALA A 156 -1.97 21.15 5.22
CA ALA A 156 -1.49 22.53 5.16
C ALA A 156 -1.94 23.28 3.89
N LYS A 157 -2.51 22.58 2.90
CA LYS A 157 -2.86 23.11 1.56
C LYS A 157 -1.68 23.79 0.85
N LYS A 158 -0.46 23.30 1.12
CA LYS A 158 0.79 23.90 0.67
C LYS A 158 1.88 22.82 0.57
N ALA A 159 2.53 22.73 -0.59
CA ALA A 159 3.72 21.90 -0.75
C ALA A 159 4.94 22.61 -0.14
N ASN A 160 5.60 21.99 0.83
CA ASN A 160 6.79 22.55 1.49
C ASN A 160 8.08 22.00 0.87
N THR A 161 8.28 22.28 -0.42
CA THR A 161 9.45 21.83 -1.18
C THR A 161 10.59 22.85 -1.16
N LYS A 162 11.84 22.35 -1.19
CA LYS A 162 13.06 23.16 -1.40
C LYS A 162 13.53 23.18 -2.85
N LEU A 163 12.83 22.45 -3.73
CA LEU A 163 13.15 22.39 -5.16
C LEU A 163 13.06 23.81 -5.75
N VAL A 164 14.04 24.17 -6.57
CA VAL A 164 14.07 25.45 -7.29
C VAL A 164 13.45 25.24 -8.67
N GLN A 165 12.65 26.22 -9.11
CA GLN A 165 12.07 26.19 -10.43
C GLN A 165 13.13 26.42 -11.51
N THR A 166 13.09 25.60 -12.55
CA THR A 166 13.91 25.67 -13.76
C THR A 166 13.00 25.61 -14.98
N GLU A 167 13.54 25.87 -16.18
CA GLU A 167 12.77 25.67 -17.42
C GLU A 167 12.35 24.20 -17.62
N ARG A 168 13.17 23.25 -17.13
CA ARG A 168 12.90 21.81 -17.26
C ARG A 168 11.71 21.36 -16.41
N ASN A 169 11.56 21.89 -15.20
CA ASN A 169 10.47 21.50 -14.28
C ASN A 169 9.31 22.51 -14.20
N LYS A 170 9.20 23.43 -15.16
CA LYS A 170 8.13 24.44 -15.19
C LYS A 170 6.73 23.82 -15.08
N MET A 171 6.48 22.74 -15.84
CA MET A 171 5.21 22.00 -15.79
C MET A 171 4.93 21.41 -14.39
N LEU A 172 5.95 20.94 -13.68
CA LEU A 172 5.81 20.43 -12.32
C LEU A 172 5.36 21.55 -11.36
N PHE A 173 5.96 22.73 -11.47
CA PHE A 173 5.57 23.88 -10.65
C PHE A 173 4.16 24.38 -10.98
N GLU A 174 3.74 24.34 -12.24
CA GLU A 174 2.36 24.60 -12.63
C GLU A 174 1.38 23.59 -12.00
N LEU A 175 1.74 22.30 -11.96
CA LEU A 175 0.95 21.26 -11.28
C LEU A 175 0.87 21.50 -9.77
N ILE A 176 1.97 21.86 -9.12
CA ILE A 176 1.99 22.21 -7.68
C ILE A 176 1.04 23.39 -7.42
N GLN A 177 1.14 24.46 -8.21
CA GLN A 177 0.28 25.64 -8.05
C GLN A 177 -1.19 25.29 -8.26
N ARG A 178 -1.51 24.47 -9.27
CA ARG A 178 -2.88 23.97 -9.52
C ARG A 178 -3.39 23.12 -8.36
N ALA A 179 -2.55 22.25 -7.80
CA ALA A 179 -2.90 21.40 -6.67
C ALA A 179 -3.18 22.23 -5.41
N GLU A 180 -2.31 23.19 -5.08
CA GLU A 180 -2.52 24.11 -3.94
C GLU A 180 -3.77 24.96 -4.11
N LYS A 181 -4.01 25.48 -5.31
CA LYS A 181 -5.23 26.23 -5.65
C LYS A 181 -6.47 25.37 -5.44
N TRP A 182 -6.45 24.15 -5.98
CA TRP A 182 -7.57 23.20 -5.83
C TRP A 182 -7.87 22.93 -4.36
N LEU A 183 -6.86 22.66 -3.53
CA LEU A 183 -7.04 22.42 -2.10
C LEU A 183 -7.63 23.63 -1.36
N LYS A 184 -7.28 24.85 -1.77
CA LYS A 184 -7.82 26.09 -1.16
C LYS A 184 -9.28 26.33 -1.55
N GLU A 185 -9.62 26.08 -2.81
CA GLU A 185 -10.94 26.38 -3.39
C GLU A 185 -11.96 25.25 -3.22
N ASN A 186 -11.54 24.06 -2.79
CA ASN A 186 -12.40 22.90 -2.65
C ASN A 186 -12.46 22.36 -1.22
N THR A 187 -13.59 21.76 -0.89
CA THR A 187 -13.78 20.90 0.28
C THR A 187 -13.97 19.45 -0.15
N TRP A 188 -13.59 18.53 0.73
CA TRP A 188 -13.72 17.08 0.53
C TRP A 188 -14.10 16.41 1.85
N LYS A 189 -14.69 15.21 1.76
CA LYS A 189 -15.05 14.37 2.92
C LYS A 189 -14.22 13.09 3.00
N ASN A 190 -13.43 12.80 1.96
CA ASN A 190 -12.60 11.61 1.85
C ASN A 190 -11.59 11.56 3.01
N PRO A 191 -11.59 10.49 3.82
CA PRO A 191 -10.54 10.27 4.81
C PRO A 191 -9.18 10.12 4.11
N LEU A 192 -8.18 10.86 4.58
CA LEU A 192 -6.78 10.69 4.19
C LEU A 192 -6.09 9.84 5.24
N LEU A 193 -5.74 8.60 4.89
CA LEU A 193 -5.26 7.58 5.82
C LEU A 193 -3.83 7.17 5.48
N LYS A 194 -3.03 6.88 6.51
CA LYS A 194 -1.71 6.29 6.36
C LYS A 194 -1.86 4.81 6.00
N TRP A 195 -1.18 4.37 4.95
CA TRP A 195 -0.98 2.95 4.69
C TRP A 195 0.03 2.38 5.69
N GLU A 196 -0.36 1.39 6.47
CA GLU A 196 0.50 0.78 7.49
C GLU A 196 1.38 -0.31 6.84
N THR A 197 2.44 0.11 6.15
CA THR A 197 3.36 -0.78 5.41
C THR A 197 3.88 -1.94 6.27
N GLN A 198 4.16 -1.67 7.55
CA GLN A 198 4.56 -2.65 8.56
C GLN A 198 3.56 -3.79 8.80
N TYR A 199 2.28 -3.61 8.45
CA TYR A 199 1.23 -4.59 8.64
C TYR A 199 0.70 -5.10 7.31
N TRP A 200 0.63 -4.25 6.29
CA TRP A 200 -0.07 -4.55 5.05
C TRP A 200 0.85 -4.82 3.86
N GLY A 201 2.17 -4.70 4.05
CA GLY A 201 3.15 -4.76 2.96
C GLY A 201 3.20 -3.44 2.19
N GLU A 202 3.87 -3.42 1.04
CA GLU A 202 3.90 -2.23 0.18
C GLU A 202 2.48 -1.78 -0.18
N ILE A 203 2.32 -0.47 -0.36
CA ILE A 203 1.03 0.09 -0.75
C ILE A 203 0.63 -0.46 -2.14
N PRO A 204 -0.65 -0.73 -2.44
CA PRO A 204 -1.04 -1.29 -3.73
C PRO A 204 -0.64 -0.43 -4.95
N ALA A 205 -0.38 0.86 -4.74
CA ALA A 205 0.07 1.78 -5.77
C ALA A 205 1.60 1.79 -5.95
N ASP A 206 2.36 1.00 -5.18
CA ASP A 206 3.83 0.93 -5.28
C ASP A 206 4.29 0.56 -6.69
N PHE A 207 5.39 1.17 -7.14
CA PHE A 207 5.93 0.98 -8.49
C PHE A 207 6.76 -0.31 -8.64
N GLY A 208 7.07 -1.01 -7.56
CA GLY A 208 7.84 -2.26 -7.57
C GLY A 208 9.31 -2.08 -7.98
N ARG A 209 9.84 -0.86 -7.86
CA ARG A 209 11.23 -0.51 -8.23
C ARG A 209 11.98 -0.09 -6.96
N LYS A 210 12.49 -1.08 -6.22
CA LYS A 210 13.44 -0.88 -5.13
C LYS A 210 14.84 -1.29 -5.57
#